data_AF-A0A966UYN3-F1
#
_entry.id   AF-A0A966UYN3-F1
#
_cell.length_a   1.000
_cell.length_b   1.000
_cell.length_c   1.000
_cell.angle_alpha   90.00
_cell.angle_beta   90.00
_cell.angle_gamma   90.00
#
_symmetry.space_group_name_H-M   'P 1'
#
loop_
_entity.id
_entity.type
_entity.pdbx_description
1 polymer ?
#
loop_
_entity_poly.entity_id
_entity_poly.type
_entity_poly.pdbx_seq_one_letter_code
_entity_poly.pdbx_strand_id
1 'polypeptide(L)'
;LRIVRRHLQAMRLNLDPAYPDEEWGFQAQQALEKLLKAALVLRDQPPGRTHELGLLAQQLGEALPPDLLALQVYAVEARYEEGPFALRTPRLQLLAELEVRLAGLERRLG
;
A
#
# COMPACT_ATOMS: atom_id res chain seq x y z
N LEU A 1 0.80 -2.75 -13.08
CA LEU A 1 -0.39 -2.76 -12.19
C LEU A 1 -0.95 -4.16 -11.87
N ARG A 2 -0.71 -5.22 -12.66
CA ARG A 2 -1.19 -6.60 -12.38
C ARG A 2 -0.94 -7.09 -10.95
N ILE A 3 0.24 -6.84 -10.39
CA ILE A 3 0.59 -7.27 -9.02
C ILE A 3 -0.25 -6.54 -7.97
N VAL A 4 -0.50 -5.23 -8.14
CA VAL A 4 -1.39 -4.45 -7.26
C VAL A 4 -2.78 -5.07 -7.24
N ARG A 5 -3.35 -5.44 -8.40
CA ARG A 5 -4.67 -6.09 -8.48
C ARG A 5 -4.72 -7.40 -7.67
N ARG A 6 -3.63 -8.18 -7.67
CA ARG A 6 -3.55 -9.42 -6.87
C ARG A 6 -3.54 -9.12 -5.37
N HIS A 7 -2.82 -8.09 -4.92
CA HIS A 7 -2.87 -7.64 -3.52
C HIS A 7 -4.28 -7.18 -3.14
N LEU A 8 -4.91 -6.31 -3.93
CA LEU A 8 -6.28 -5.84 -3.64
C LEU A 8 -7.31 -6.97 -3.64
N GLN A 9 -7.15 -7.97 -4.51
CA GLN A 9 -8.00 -9.16 -4.49
C GLN A 9 -7.82 -9.96 -3.19
N ALA A 10 -6.58 -10.17 -2.74
CA ALA A 10 -6.32 -10.83 -1.46
C ALA A 10 -6.92 -10.04 -0.28
N MET A 11 -6.80 -8.71 -0.29
CA MET A 11 -7.37 -7.84 0.74
C MET A 11 -8.91 -7.93 0.79
N ARG A 12 -9.58 -7.97 -0.37
CA ARG A 12 -11.04 -8.15 -0.47
C ARG A 12 -11.52 -9.49 0.08
N LEU A 13 -10.76 -10.55 -0.16
CA LEU A 13 -11.10 -11.89 0.32
C LEU A 13 -10.91 -12.05 1.84
N ASN A 14 -10.10 -11.17 2.46
CA ASN A 14 -9.73 -11.27 3.87
C ASN A 14 -10.19 -10.04 4.68
N LEU A 15 -11.46 -9.65 4.53
CA LEU A 15 -12.03 -8.53 5.29
C LEU A 15 -12.44 -8.91 6.72
N ASP A 16 -12.56 -10.20 7.02
CA ASP A 16 -12.91 -10.71 8.34
C ASP A 16 -11.84 -10.32 9.38
N PRO A 17 -12.18 -9.63 10.49
CA PRO A 17 -11.25 -9.28 11.56
C PRO A 17 -10.49 -10.46 12.17
N ALA A 18 -10.98 -11.70 12.02
CA ALA A 18 -10.27 -12.91 12.45
C ALA A 18 -9.01 -13.21 11.61
N TYR A 19 -8.90 -12.66 10.40
CA TYR A 19 -7.66 -12.74 9.62
C TYR A 19 -6.58 -11.85 10.27
N PRO A 20 -5.30 -12.24 10.32
CA PRO A 20 -4.26 -11.45 10.99
C PRO A 20 -4.07 -10.05 10.37
N ASP A 21 -3.97 -9.03 11.23
CA ASP A 21 -3.74 -7.65 10.81
C ASP A 21 -2.35 -7.46 10.20
N GLU A 22 -1.36 -8.23 10.65
CA GLU A 22 0.00 -8.27 10.11
C GLU A 22 -0.01 -8.66 8.63
N GLU A 23 -0.72 -9.74 8.32
CA GLU A 23 -0.85 -10.26 6.96
C GLU A 23 -1.64 -9.30 6.08
N TRP A 24 -2.75 -8.75 6.60
CA TRP A 24 -3.56 -7.81 5.85
C TRP A 24 -2.83 -6.48 5.60
N GLY A 25 -2.18 -5.95 6.64
CA GLY A 25 -1.36 -4.74 6.59
C GLY A 25 -0.17 -4.90 5.65
N PHE A 26 0.44 -6.08 5.59
CA PHE A 26 1.50 -6.37 4.61
C PHE A 26 0.97 -6.29 3.17
N GLN A 27 -0.20 -6.87 2.88
CA GLN A 27 -0.81 -6.72 1.54
C GLN A 27 -1.10 -5.25 1.20
N ALA A 28 -1.58 -4.47 2.17
CA ALA A 28 -1.85 -3.04 2.00
C ALA A 28 -0.56 -2.24 1.74
N GLN A 29 0.49 -2.46 2.53
CA GLN A 29 1.81 -1.84 2.36
C GLN A 29 2.38 -2.17 0.96
N GLN A 30 2.34 -3.44 0.57
CA GLN A 30 2.86 -3.92 -0.72
C GLN A 30 2.07 -3.37 -1.91
N ALA A 31 0.76 -3.17 -1.77
CA ALA A 31 -0.09 -2.55 -2.78
C ALA A 31 0.25 -1.05 -2.92
N LEU A 32 0.32 -0.31 -1.81
CA LEU A 32 0.64 1.12 -1.80
C LEU A 32 2.04 1.39 -2.38
N GLU A 33 3.06 0.64 -1.95
CA GLU A 33 4.42 0.76 -2.47
C GLU A 33 4.46 0.61 -4.00
N LYS A 34 3.76 -0.40 -4.54
CA LYS A 34 3.73 -0.67 -5.98
C LYS A 34 2.92 0.38 -6.74
N LEU A 35 1.89 0.96 -6.13
CA LEU A 35 1.16 2.09 -6.70
C LEU A 35 2.07 3.32 -6.81
N LEU A 36 2.78 3.69 -5.74
CA LEU A 36 3.73 4.82 -5.76
C LEU A 36 4.84 4.60 -6.79
N LYS A 37 5.43 3.40 -6.82
CA LYS A 37 6.46 3.05 -7.82
C LYS A 37 5.93 3.09 -9.25
N ALA A 38 4.72 2.60 -9.48
CA ALA A 38 4.09 2.70 -10.80
C ALA A 38 3.82 4.16 -11.20
N ALA A 39 3.42 5.02 -10.26
CA ALA A 39 3.23 6.43 -10.51
C ALA A 39 4.55 7.15 -10.86
N LEU A 40 5.67 6.76 -10.25
CA LEU A 40 7.01 7.27 -10.58
C LEU A 40 7.42 6.88 -12.00
N VAL A 41 7.24 5.61 -12.36
CA VAL A 41 7.52 5.11 -13.72
C VAL A 41 6.69 5.87 -14.76
N LEU A 42 5.42 6.17 -14.48
CA LEU A 42 4.56 6.96 -15.36
C LEU A 42 4.95 8.45 -15.46
N ARG A 43 5.92 8.91 -14.69
CA ARG A 43 6.52 10.25 -14.78
C ARG A 43 7.94 10.21 -15.33
N ASP A 44 8.34 9.09 -15.94
CA ASP A 44 9.70 8.82 -16.40
C ASP A 44 10.76 8.96 -15.29
N GLN A 45 10.36 8.71 -14.04
CA GLN A 45 11.24 8.72 -12.87
C GLN A 45 11.51 7.27 -12.42
N PRO A 46 12.78 6.83 -12.35
CA PRO A 46 13.10 5.50 -11.86
C PRO A 46 12.79 5.42 -10.36
N PRO A 47 11.97 4.46 -9.90
CA PRO A 47 11.72 4.30 -8.48
C PRO A 47 12.97 3.84 -7.75
N GLY A 48 13.24 4.40 -6.57
CA GLY A 48 14.34 3.95 -5.71
C GLY A 48 14.17 2.49 -5.27
N ARG A 49 15.29 1.82 -4.97
CA ARG A 49 15.32 0.48 -4.35
C ARG A 49 15.02 0.57 -2.85
N THR A 50 13.82 1.05 -2.52
CA THR A 50 13.37 1.27 -1.15
C THR A 50 11.94 0.74 -0.94
N HIS A 51 11.62 0.39 0.30
CA HIS A 51 10.27 0.08 0.79
C HIS A 51 9.65 1.24 1.58
N GLU A 52 10.39 2.36 1.71
CA GLU A 52 9.96 3.55 2.45
C GLU A 52 8.89 4.31 1.70
N LEU A 53 7.64 4.18 2.16
CA LEU A 53 6.47 4.83 1.57
C LEU A 53 6.62 6.36 1.55
N GLY A 54 7.14 6.95 2.63
CA GLY A 54 7.38 8.39 2.74
C GLY A 54 8.37 8.90 1.69
N LEU A 55 9.46 8.17 1.43
CA LEU A 55 10.43 8.55 0.41
C LEU A 55 9.85 8.45 -1.01
N LEU A 56 9.08 7.40 -1.31
CA LEU A 56 8.42 7.24 -2.61
C LEU A 56 7.38 8.34 -2.86
N ALA A 57 6.60 8.71 -1.84
CA ALA A 57 5.64 9.81 -1.93
C ALA A 57 6.33 11.16 -2.11
N GLN A 58 7.42 11.41 -1.38
CA GLN A 58 8.22 12.61 -1.54
C GLN A 58 8.77 12.77 -2.96
N GLN A 59 9.24 11.68 -3.59
CA GLN A 59 9.69 11.70 -4.99
C GLN A 59 8.55 12.09 -5.96
N LEU A 60 7.32 11.70 -5.64
CA LEU A 60 6.14 12.12 -6.38
C LEU A 60 5.69 13.56 -6.06
N GLY A 61 6.27 14.22 -5.05
CA GLY A 61 5.76 15.48 -4.52
C GLY A 61 4.36 15.32 -3.89
N GLU A 62 4.04 14.11 -3.42
CA GLU A 62 2.79 13.78 -2.75
C GLU A 62 3.01 13.76 -1.23
N ALA A 63 2.04 14.28 -0.48
CA ALA A 63 1.95 14.07 0.96
C ALA A 63 0.98 12.91 1.23
N LEU A 64 1.50 11.78 1.70
CA LEU A 64 0.65 10.67 2.14
C LEU A 64 -0.05 11.03 3.46
N PRO A 65 -1.36 10.72 3.60
CA PRO A 65 -2.03 10.77 4.89
C PRO A 65 -1.30 9.93 5.95
N PRO A 66 -1.35 10.32 7.24
CA PRO A 66 -0.71 9.58 8.34
C PRO A 66 -1.10 8.09 8.37
N ASP A 67 -2.35 7.79 8.04
CA ASP A 67 -2.89 6.43 8.00
C ASP A 67 -2.20 5.55 6.94
N LEU A 68 -1.84 6.12 5.80
CA LEU A 68 -1.09 5.41 4.76
C LEU A 68 0.40 5.29 5.13
N LEU A 69 0.96 6.29 5.82
CA LEU A 69 2.33 6.20 6.35
C LEU A 69 2.45 5.15 7.45
N ALA A 70 1.40 4.95 8.25
CA ALA A 70 1.35 3.91 9.27
C ALA A 70 1.47 2.49 8.69
N LEU A 71 1.24 2.31 7.37
CA LEU A 71 1.48 1.03 6.71
C LEU A 71 2.96 0.65 6.62
N GLN A 72 3.90 1.58 6.88
CA GLN A 72 5.34 1.33 6.79
C GLN A 72 5.79 0.16 7.69
N VAL A 73 5.21 0.07 8.90
CA VAL A 73 5.55 -0.97 9.89
C VAL A 73 5.34 -2.39 9.34
N TYR A 74 4.39 -2.56 8.41
CA TYR A 74 4.09 -3.86 7.83
C TYR A 74 5.08 -4.30 6.75
N ALA A 75 6.01 -3.45 6.30
CA ALA A 75 6.99 -3.82 5.29
C ALA A 75 7.96 -4.91 5.80
N VAL A 76 8.37 -4.82 7.07
CA VAL A 76 9.37 -5.71 7.68
C VAL A 76 9.04 -6.02 9.14
N GLU A 77 8.85 -5.01 10.00
CA GLU A 77 8.73 -5.17 11.47
C GLU A 77 7.60 -6.13 11.86
N ALA A 78 6.40 -5.94 11.29
CA ALA A 78 5.23 -6.80 11.56
C ALA A 78 5.39 -8.28 11.16
N ARG A 79 6.47 -8.63 10.44
CA ARG A 79 6.76 -10.00 10.02
C ARG A 79 7.73 -10.74 10.93
N TYR A 80 8.46 -10.01 11.78
CA TYR A 80 9.58 -10.57 12.55
C TYR A 80 9.51 -10.26 14.05
N GLU A 81 8.72 -9.27 14.44
CA GLU A 81 8.51 -8.92 15.84
C GLU A 81 7.15 -9.42 16.33
N GLU A 82 7.05 -9.74 17.61
CA GLU A 82 5.77 -9.97 18.28
C GLU A 82 5.30 -8.64 18.87
N GLY A 83 4.17 -8.13 18.40
CA GLY A 83 3.59 -6.89 18.90
C GLY A 83 2.16 -6.71 18.40
N PRO A 84 1.36 -5.83 19.02
CA PRO A 84 0.04 -5.54 18.48
C PRO A 84 0.21 -4.68 17.23
N PHE A 85 0.35 -5.31 16.06
CA PHE A 85 0.34 -4.62 14.76
C PHE A 85 -1.10 -4.36 14.28
N ALA A 86 -1.94 -3.87 15.20
CA ALA A 86 -3.32 -3.57 14.88
C ALA A 86 -3.41 -2.48 13.81
N LEU A 87 -4.26 -2.70 12.81
CA LEU A 87 -4.50 -1.71 11.78
C LEU A 87 -5.11 -0.45 12.41
N ARG A 88 -4.48 0.70 12.18
CA ARG A 88 -4.98 2.00 12.66
C ARG A 88 -6.24 2.46 11.93
N THR A 89 -6.43 1.96 10.71
CA THR A 89 -7.52 2.37 9.82
C THR A 89 -8.33 1.13 9.42
N PRO A 90 -9.68 1.20 9.40
CA PRO A 90 -10.50 0.08 9.02
C PRO A 90 -10.14 -0.48 7.63
N ARG A 91 -10.11 -1.81 7.51
CA ARG A 91 -9.75 -2.52 6.27
C ARG A 91 -10.51 -2.03 5.04
N LEU A 92 -11.82 -1.80 5.17
CA LEU A 92 -12.65 -1.29 4.08
C LEU A 92 -12.23 0.11 3.61
N GLN A 93 -11.83 0.98 4.55
CA GLN A 93 -11.37 2.32 4.22
C GLN A 93 -10.01 2.30 3.53
N LEU A 94 -9.06 1.52 4.06
CA LEU A 94 -7.75 1.33 3.42
C LEU A 94 -7.89 0.71 2.03
N LEU A 95 -8.73 -0.31 1.87
CA LEU A 95 -8.98 -0.95 0.58
C LEU A 95 -9.53 0.05 -0.43
N ALA A 96 -10.56 0.83 -0.06
CA ALA A 96 -11.17 1.82 -0.95
C ALA A 96 -10.16 2.88 -1.40
N GLU A 97 -9.30 3.37 -0.50
CA GLU A 97 -8.25 4.34 -0.83
C GLU A 97 -7.26 3.78 -1.87
N LEU A 98 -6.82 2.53 -1.70
CA LEU A 98 -5.90 1.90 -2.66
C LEU A 98 -6.57 1.60 -4.01
N GLU A 99 -7.86 1.29 -4.02
CA GLU A 99 -8.65 1.11 -5.25
C GLU A 99 -8.79 2.42 -6.03
N VAL A 100 -9.04 3.54 -5.34
CA VAL A 100 -9.09 4.87 -5.96
C VAL A 100 -7.74 5.21 -6.61
N ARG A 101 -6.64 4.95 -5.92
CA ARG A 101 -5.28 5.16 -6.45
C ARG A 101 -4.99 4.29 -7.67
N LEU A 102 -5.37 3.01 -7.63
CA LEU A 102 -5.24 2.11 -8.77
C LEU A 102 -6.02 2.63 -9.99
N ALA A 103 -7.29 2.98 -9.81
CA ALA A 103 -8.14 3.52 -10.87
C ALA A 103 -7.57 4.84 -11.44
N GLY A 104 -6.98 5.67 -10.60
CA GLY A 104 -6.25 6.87 -11.02
C GLY A 104 -5.09 6.58 -11.97
N LEU A 105 -4.28 5.55 -11.68
CA LEU A 105 -3.19 5.15 -12.57
C LEU A 105 -3.66 4.47 -13.84
N GLU A 106 -4.71 3.64 -13.76
CA GLU A 106 -5.28 2.98 -14.93
C GLU A 106 -5.84 3.99 -15.95
N ARG A 107 -6.48 5.07 -15.48
CA ARG A 107 -6.93 6.17 -16.34
C ARG A 107 -5.80 6.94 -17.03
N ARG A 108 -4.57 6.88 -16.51
CA ARG A 108 -3.40 7.53 -17.14
C ARG A 108 -2.71 6.63 -18.17
N LEU A 109 -3.08 5.36 -18.21
CA LEU A 109 -2.52 4.34 -19.11
C LEU A 109 -3.38 4.08 -20.36
N GLY A 110 -4.65 4.49 -20.34
CA GLY A 110 -5.57 4.45 -21.49
C GLY A 110 -5.87 5.84 -21.99
#